data_AF-A0A4R0YMW0-F1
#
_entry.id   AF-A0A4R0YMW0-F1
#
_cell.length_a   1.000
_cell.length_b   1.000
_cell.length_c   1.000
_cell.angle_alpha   90.00
_cell.angle_beta   90.00
_cell.angle_gamma   90.00
#
_symmetry.space_group_name_H-M   'P 1'
#
loop_
_entity.id
_entity.type
_entity.pdbx_description
1 polymer ?
#
loop_
_entity_poly.entity_id
_entity_poly.type
_entity_poly.pdbx_seq_one_letter_code
_entity_poly.pdbx_strand_id
1 'polypeptide(L)'
;MSYLIRRAVLREVPALCAIERAAMQLFRGHRAWHYYVHVTMPPEVLGQAVDRGLVWVAATQDTDEPLGFVWLDVENDEGDSIGIAEIDVLPEAGRQGIGGALLEHACNWARAAGYRRVDLGTLADVPWNAPFYARYGFVTVDKNAPAFAYARERDEENGFPDDLRVFMSRDLTGLGTDGWSVWPAPAKLNLFLRITGQREDGYHELQTVFRLLDWGDEVRLRPRDDGQIRRLTDVPGVPFESDLLVRAAQLLQARATTAVGVDIEIDKRIPMGGGLGGGSSDAASVLVGLNHLWNLGLGEDELADLGRQLGADVPVFVRGRSAWAEGIGEVLSEIRLPERWYVVVDTHEHVPTAALFAASELTRQAPPATISSFISGETADNTFEPVVRARHPRVAAALNWLRDFGQARLSGSGGCVFLETKSQERAETVAAQCPSTFTAYVARGVMVSPLHRALARHRGEAGT
;
A
#
# COMPACT_ATOMS: atom_id res chain seq x y z
N MET A 1 -25.08 -4.03 -20.88
CA MET A 1 -23.63 -3.99 -21.11
C MET A 1 -22.99 -4.79 -19.98
N SER A 2 -22.13 -5.77 -20.28
CA SER A 2 -21.39 -6.48 -19.23
C SER A 2 -20.15 -5.66 -18.85
N TYR A 3 -19.90 -5.53 -17.55
CA TYR A 3 -18.75 -4.83 -17.00
C TYR A 3 -18.12 -5.68 -15.91
N LEU A 4 -16.86 -5.39 -15.61
CA LEU A 4 -16.13 -5.96 -14.48
C LEU A 4 -15.59 -4.82 -13.60
N ILE A 5 -15.53 -5.05 -12.30
CA ILE A 5 -14.91 -4.11 -11.37
C ILE A 5 -13.50 -4.61 -11.06
N ARG A 6 -12.50 -3.77 -11.30
CA ARG A 6 -11.09 -4.03 -11.01
C ARG A 6 -10.42 -2.78 -10.46
N ARG A 7 -9.21 -2.93 -9.93
CA ARG A 7 -8.38 -1.76 -9.58
C ARG A 7 -8.11 -0.95 -10.84
N ALA A 8 -8.11 0.37 -10.67
CA ALA A 8 -7.65 1.28 -11.70
C ALA A 8 -6.13 1.18 -11.85
N VAL A 9 -5.62 1.57 -13.01
CA VAL A 9 -4.18 1.66 -13.29
C VAL A 9 -3.81 3.07 -13.75
N LEU A 10 -2.56 3.48 -13.54
CA LEU A 10 -2.14 4.88 -13.75
C LEU A 10 -2.49 5.45 -15.14
N ARG A 11 -2.43 4.63 -16.20
CA ARG A 11 -2.79 5.06 -17.56
C ARG A 11 -4.26 5.48 -17.72
N GLU A 12 -5.13 5.10 -16.78
CA GLU A 12 -6.57 5.41 -16.82
C GLU A 12 -6.92 6.74 -16.16
N VAL A 13 -6.00 7.35 -15.39
CA VAL A 13 -6.24 8.61 -14.68
C VAL A 13 -6.86 9.69 -15.59
N PRO A 14 -6.36 9.93 -16.83
CA PRO A 14 -7.00 10.92 -17.72
C PRO A 14 -8.45 10.60 -18.08
N ALA A 15 -8.77 9.31 -18.24
CA ALA A 15 -10.13 8.85 -18.54
C ALA A 15 -11.04 9.01 -17.32
N LEU A 16 -10.57 8.67 -16.12
CA LEU A 16 -11.34 8.83 -14.88
C LEU A 16 -11.68 10.31 -14.61
N CYS A 17 -10.72 11.23 -14.78
CA CYS A 17 -11.00 12.67 -14.70
C CYS A 17 -11.98 13.14 -15.80
N ALA A 18 -12.04 12.48 -16.96
CA ALA A 18 -13.02 12.79 -17.99
C ALA A 18 -14.44 12.30 -17.60
N ILE A 19 -14.55 11.14 -16.94
CA ILE A 19 -15.81 10.62 -16.41
C ILE A 19 -16.38 11.57 -15.36
N GLU A 20 -15.56 12.01 -14.40
CA GLU A 20 -15.93 13.00 -13.38
C GLU A 20 -16.49 14.27 -14.03
N ARG A 21 -15.73 14.88 -14.96
CA ARG A 21 -16.18 16.08 -15.69
C ARG A 21 -17.48 15.89 -16.45
N ALA A 22 -17.74 14.69 -16.98
CA ALA A 22 -18.98 14.36 -17.68
C ALA A 22 -20.15 14.20 -16.69
N ALA A 23 -19.95 13.49 -15.58
CA ALA A 23 -20.94 13.33 -14.52
C ALA A 23 -21.31 14.68 -13.88
N MET A 24 -20.34 15.57 -13.67
CA MET A 24 -20.55 16.91 -13.14
C MET A 24 -21.51 17.74 -13.99
N GLN A 25 -21.56 17.53 -15.32
CA GLN A 25 -22.48 18.27 -16.21
C GLN A 25 -23.95 18.12 -15.82
N LEU A 26 -24.31 17.04 -15.11
CA LEU A 26 -25.66 16.81 -14.59
C LEU A 26 -26.09 17.87 -13.56
N PHE A 27 -25.14 18.54 -12.92
CA PHE A 27 -25.41 19.61 -11.96
C PHE A 27 -25.46 21.00 -12.61
N ARG A 28 -25.37 21.11 -13.95
CA ARG A 28 -25.44 22.41 -14.62
C ARG A 28 -26.77 23.11 -14.31
N GLY A 29 -26.69 24.33 -13.78
CA GLY A 29 -27.85 25.10 -13.32
C GLY A 29 -28.23 24.86 -11.85
N HIS A 30 -27.56 23.94 -11.16
CA HIS A 30 -27.64 23.77 -9.71
C HIS A 30 -26.68 24.75 -8.99
N ARG A 31 -27.01 25.16 -7.77
CA ARG A 31 -26.16 26.07 -6.97
C ARG A 31 -24.76 25.48 -6.71
N ALA A 32 -24.68 24.16 -6.57
CA ALA A 32 -23.42 23.43 -6.38
C ALA A 32 -22.47 23.47 -7.58
N TRP A 33 -22.97 23.75 -8.80
CA TRP A 33 -22.18 23.75 -10.04
C TRP A 33 -20.93 24.63 -9.96
N HIS A 34 -21.05 25.81 -9.35
CA HIS A 34 -19.94 26.76 -9.23
C HIS A 34 -18.78 26.20 -8.39
N TYR A 35 -19.07 25.34 -7.42
CA TYR A 35 -18.07 24.74 -6.55
C TYR A 35 -17.42 23.54 -7.23
N TYR A 36 -18.21 22.74 -7.94
CA TYR A 36 -17.69 21.61 -8.71
C TYR A 36 -16.80 22.06 -9.87
N VAL A 37 -17.18 23.06 -10.68
CA VAL A 37 -16.39 23.47 -11.86
C VAL A 37 -14.97 23.97 -11.52
N HIS A 38 -14.77 24.48 -10.30
CA HIS A 38 -13.48 24.97 -9.82
C HIS A 38 -12.69 23.93 -9.01
N VAL A 39 -13.33 22.81 -8.65
CA VAL A 39 -12.76 21.69 -7.88
C VAL A 39 -12.91 20.43 -8.74
N THR A 40 -12.07 20.31 -9.76
CA THR A 40 -11.90 19.02 -10.47
C THR A 40 -10.84 18.21 -9.74
N MET A 41 -10.99 16.89 -9.68
CA MET A 41 -9.96 16.00 -9.15
C MET A 41 -8.60 16.26 -9.82
N PRO A 42 -7.56 16.67 -9.07
CA PRO A 42 -6.22 16.80 -9.62
C PRO A 42 -5.74 15.42 -10.11
N PRO A 43 -5.35 15.26 -11.38
CA PRO A 43 -4.87 13.99 -11.93
C PRO A 43 -3.72 13.38 -11.11
N GLU A 44 -2.86 14.22 -10.53
CA GLU A 44 -1.74 13.81 -9.70
C GLU A 44 -2.22 13.13 -8.42
N VAL A 45 -3.23 13.69 -7.75
CA VAL A 45 -3.82 13.14 -6.51
C VAL A 45 -4.58 11.84 -6.81
N LEU A 46 -5.36 11.81 -7.91
CA LEU A 46 -6.03 10.58 -8.33
C LEU A 46 -5.02 9.49 -8.70
N GLY A 47 -3.94 9.85 -9.39
CA GLY A 47 -2.83 8.97 -9.71
C GLY A 47 -2.21 8.33 -8.47
N GLN A 48 -2.07 9.07 -7.37
CA GLN A 48 -1.58 8.54 -6.10
C GLN A 48 -2.56 7.56 -5.47
N ALA A 49 -3.85 7.86 -5.49
CA ALA A 49 -4.85 6.94 -4.99
C ALA A 49 -4.87 5.62 -5.79
N VAL A 50 -4.72 5.72 -7.11
CA VAL A 50 -4.49 4.56 -8.00
C VAL A 50 -3.23 3.82 -7.59
N ASP A 51 -2.12 4.52 -7.38
CA ASP A 51 -0.83 4.03 -6.87
C ASP A 51 -0.85 3.68 -5.37
N ARG A 52 -1.96 3.78 -4.66
CA ARG A 52 -2.17 3.18 -3.33
C ARG A 52 -3.17 2.04 -3.41
N GLY A 53 -3.79 1.87 -4.58
CA GLY A 53 -4.78 0.84 -4.85
C GLY A 53 -6.12 1.13 -4.18
N LEU A 54 -6.46 2.41 -4.05
CA LEU A 54 -7.70 2.89 -3.44
C LEU A 54 -8.75 3.33 -4.47
N VAL A 55 -8.53 3.04 -5.76
CA VAL A 55 -9.44 3.39 -6.85
C VAL A 55 -9.82 2.13 -7.61
N TRP A 56 -11.13 1.91 -7.76
CA TRP A 56 -11.69 0.85 -8.58
C TRP A 56 -12.48 1.42 -9.74
N VAL A 57 -12.37 0.77 -10.89
CA VAL A 57 -13.06 1.13 -12.12
C VAL A 57 -14.02 0.00 -12.52
N ALA A 58 -15.22 0.38 -12.95
CA ALA A 58 -16.11 -0.49 -13.70
C ALA A 58 -15.78 -0.32 -15.17
N ALA A 59 -15.21 -1.36 -15.79
CA ALA A 59 -14.78 -1.32 -17.19
C ALA A 59 -15.57 -2.31 -18.04
N THR A 60 -15.74 -2.02 -19.33
CA THR A 60 -16.33 -2.95 -20.30
C THR A 60 -15.51 -4.24 -20.37
N GLN A 61 -16.17 -5.39 -20.48
CA GLN A 61 -15.44 -6.67 -20.54
C GLN A 61 -14.62 -6.84 -21.83
N ASP A 62 -15.09 -6.28 -22.95
CA ASP A 62 -14.48 -6.51 -24.26
C ASP A 62 -13.38 -5.49 -24.61
N THR A 63 -13.56 -4.22 -24.22
CA THR A 63 -12.66 -3.11 -24.58
C THR A 63 -11.84 -2.58 -23.42
N ASP A 64 -12.09 -3.04 -22.19
CA ASP A 64 -11.47 -2.55 -20.95
C ASP A 64 -11.64 -1.02 -20.75
N GLU A 65 -12.71 -0.46 -21.32
CA GLU A 65 -12.99 0.97 -21.30
C GLU A 65 -13.70 1.37 -20.00
N PRO A 66 -13.18 2.36 -19.24
CA PRO A 66 -13.81 2.85 -18.02
C PRO A 66 -15.23 3.42 -18.25
N LEU A 67 -16.21 2.90 -17.51
CA LEU A 67 -17.60 3.38 -17.51
C LEU A 67 -17.94 4.20 -16.25
N GLY A 68 -17.19 3.98 -15.17
CA GLY A 68 -17.34 4.64 -13.89
C GLY A 68 -16.26 4.19 -12.91
N PHE A 69 -16.07 4.92 -11.82
CA PHE A 69 -15.08 4.59 -10.81
C PHE A 69 -15.57 4.95 -9.41
N VAL A 70 -14.92 4.37 -8.41
CA VAL A 70 -15.03 4.76 -7.00
C VAL A 70 -13.63 4.92 -6.44
N TRP A 71 -13.42 6.04 -5.74
CA TRP A 71 -12.19 6.36 -5.06
C TRP A 71 -12.43 6.39 -3.55
N LEU A 72 -11.74 5.51 -2.82
CA LEU A 72 -11.70 5.49 -1.37
C LEU A 72 -10.56 6.36 -0.84
N ASP A 73 -10.81 7.04 0.27
CA ASP A 73 -9.80 7.86 0.95
C ASP A 73 -9.73 7.54 2.43
N VAL A 74 -8.51 7.52 2.94
CA VAL A 74 -8.21 7.27 4.35
C VAL A 74 -8.02 8.64 4.99
N GLU A 75 -9.13 9.31 5.29
CA GLU A 75 -9.14 10.65 5.90
C GLU A 75 -8.42 10.68 7.26
N ASN A 76 -8.41 9.54 7.97
CA ASN A 76 -7.57 9.32 9.16
C ASN A 76 -7.00 7.90 9.16
N ASP A 77 -5.67 7.78 9.09
CA ASP A 77 -4.93 6.52 9.05
C ASP A 77 -5.11 5.61 10.26
N GLU A 78 -5.62 6.14 11.37
CA GLU A 78 -5.78 5.44 12.65
C GLU A 78 -7.24 5.08 12.98
N GLY A 79 -8.17 5.46 12.10
CA GLY A 79 -9.60 5.23 12.27
C GLY A 79 -10.07 3.82 11.88
N ASP A 80 -11.27 3.47 12.35
CA ASP A 80 -12.02 2.29 11.92
C ASP A 80 -12.97 2.58 10.75
N SER A 81 -13.00 3.81 10.24
CA SER A 81 -13.76 4.21 9.07
C SER A 81 -12.89 4.53 7.85
N ILE A 82 -13.52 4.49 6.67
CA ILE A 82 -12.91 4.92 5.40
C ILE A 82 -13.92 5.75 4.61
N GLY A 83 -13.46 6.79 3.93
CA GLY A 83 -14.29 7.68 3.13
C GLY A 83 -14.42 7.22 1.67
N ILE A 84 -15.55 7.53 1.02
CA ILE A 84 -15.63 7.63 -0.44
C ILE A 84 -15.34 9.08 -0.79
N ALA A 85 -14.19 9.32 -1.40
CA ALA A 85 -13.81 10.65 -1.89
C ALA A 85 -14.59 11.03 -3.14
N GLU A 86 -14.75 10.08 -4.07
CA GLU A 86 -15.48 10.31 -5.33
C GLU A 86 -16.11 9.02 -5.85
N ILE A 87 -17.28 9.15 -6.50
CA ILE A 87 -17.93 8.05 -7.22
C ILE A 87 -18.74 8.57 -8.40
N ASP A 88 -18.22 8.33 -9.60
CA ASP A 88 -18.83 8.80 -10.84
C ASP A 88 -19.06 7.69 -11.85
N VAL A 89 -20.09 7.87 -12.67
CA VAL A 89 -20.43 7.00 -13.80
C VAL A 89 -20.74 7.90 -14.99
N LEU A 90 -20.27 7.49 -16.17
CA LEU A 90 -20.61 8.17 -17.42
C LEU A 90 -22.13 8.34 -17.54
N PRO A 91 -22.63 9.55 -17.88
CA PRO A 91 -24.06 9.79 -18.02
C PRO A 91 -24.77 8.79 -18.94
N GLU A 92 -24.13 8.39 -20.04
CA GLU A 92 -24.64 7.42 -21.03
C GLU A 92 -24.71 6.00 -20.46
N ALA A 93 -23.86 5.68 -19.48
CA ALA A 93 -23.84 4.43 -18.74
C ALA A 93 -24.71 4.48 -17.46
N GLY A 94 -25.35 5.63 -17.19
CA GLY A 94 -26.22 5.85 -16.05
C GLY A 94 -27.41 4.89 -16.00
N ARG A 95 -27.92 4.63 -14.78
CA ARG A 95 -29.08 3.75 -14.52
C ARG A 95 -28.92 2.29 -14.96
N GLN A 96 -27.70 1.84 -15.25
CA GLN A 96 -27.37 0.44 -15.56
C GLN A 96 -26.87 -0.36 -14.34
N GLY A 97 -27.02 0.19 -13.12
CA GLY A 97 -26.59 -0.46 -11.87
C GLY A 97 -25.10 -0.30 -11.53
N ILE A 98 -24.29 0.30 -12.42
CA ILE A 98 -22.84 0.45 -12.26
C ILE A 98 -22.46 1.16 -10.95
N GLY A 99 -23.05 2.33 -10.67
CA GLY A 99 -22.74 3.07 -9.44
C GLY A 99 -23.09 2.29 -8.17
N GLY A 100 -24.15 1.49 -8.21
CA GLY A 100 -24.51 0.59 -7.11
C GLY A 100 -23.51 -0.54 -6.90
N ALA A 101 -23.05 -1.14 -7.99
CA ALA A 101 -22.04 -2.19 -7.96
C ALA A 101 -20.68 -1.67 -7.46
N LEU A 102 -20.27 -0.47 -7.89
CA LEU A 102 -19.06 0.21 -7.39
C LEU A 102 -19.16 0.49 -5.88
N LEU A 103 -20.30 1.02 -5.43
CA LEU A 103 -20.54 1.32 -4.02
C LEU A 103 -20.50 0.05 -3.14
N GLU A 104 -21.16 -1.03 -3.56
CA GLU A 104 -21.11 -2.31 -2.86
C GLU A 104 -19.72 -2.93 -2.89
N HIS A 105 -19.01 -2.85 -4.01
CA HIS A 105 -17.63 -3.32 -4.11
C HIS A 105 -16.72 -2.60 -3.12
N ALA A 106 -16.81 -1.27 -3.04
CA ALA A 106 -16.08 -0.46 -2.08
C ALA A 106 -16.39 -0.84 -0.62
N CYS A 107 -17.68 -0.99 -0.27
CA CYS A 107 -18.08 -1.43 1.06
C CYS A 107 -17.59 -2.86 1.40
N ASN A 108 -17.59 -3.76 0.41
CA ASN A 108 -17.12 -5.13 0.57
C ASN A 108 -15.61 -5.20 0.77
N TRP A 109 -14.84 -4.41 0.01
CA TRP A 109 -13.40 -4.30 0.20
C TRP A 109 -13.08 -3.66 1.56
N ALA A 110 -13.76 -2.57 1.94
CA ALA A 110 -13.55 -1.91 3.23
C ALA A 110 -13.78 -2.89 4.40
N ARG A 111 -14.85 -3.68 4.35
CA ARG A 111 -15.12 -4.76 5.33
C ARG A 111 -14.00 -5.79 5.36
N ALA A 112 -13.56 -6.23 4.17
CA ALA A 112 -12.46 -7.19 4.04
C ALA A 112 -11.15 -6.66 4.64
N ALA A 113 -10.89 -5.35 4.55
CA ALA A 113 -9.72 -4.68 5.12
C ALA A 113 -9.88 -4.29 6.61
N GLY A 114 -10.96 -4.75 7.25
CA GLY A 114 -11.22 -4.58 8.68
C GLY A 114 -11.92 -3.27 9.07
N TYR A 115 -12.28 -2.41 8.12
CA TYR A 115 -13.04 -1.19 8.43
C TYR A 115 -14.45 -1.54 8.90
N ARG A 116 -14.96 -0.73 9.84
CA ARG A 116 -16.26 -0.88 10.47
C ARG A 116 -17.29 0.10 9.94
N ARG A 117 -16.87 1.14 9.23
CA ARG A 117 -17.77 2.14 8.67
C ARG A 117 -17.25 2.70 7.36
N VAL A 118 -18.16 2.99 6.43
CA VAL A 118 -17.86 3.79 5.24
C VAL A 118 -18.60 5.11 5.33
N ASP A 119 -17.88 6.20 5.11
CA ASP A 119 -18.38 7.57 5.19
C ASP A 119 -18.39 8.21 3.80
N LEU A 120 -19.36 9.09 3.52
CA LEU A 120 -19.38 9.88 2.28
C LEU A 120 -20.08 11.22 2.47
N GLY A 121 -19.71 12.18 1.62
CA GLY A 121 -20.41 13.45 1.48
C GLY A 121 -21.21 13.52 0.18
N THR A 122 -22.43 14.05 0.22
CA THR A 122 -23.24 14.28 -0.97
C THR A 122 -24.09 15.56 -0.86
N LEU A 123 -24.84 15.88 -1.91
CA LEU A 123 -25.72 17.05 -1.95
C LEU A 123 -27.03 16.78 -1.22
N ALA A 124 -27.40 17.68 -0.31
CA ALA A 124 -28.60 17.59 0.50
C ALA A 124 -29.89 17.85 -0.29
N ASP A 125 -29.84 18.73 -1.29
CA ASP A 125 -30.98 19.24 -2.05
C ASP A 125 -31.19 18.53 -3.41
N VAL A 126 -30.30 17.61 -3.78
CA VAL A 126 -30.43 16.81 -5.00
C VAL A 126 -31.31 15.57 -4.74
N PRO A 127 -32.52 15.48 -5.33
CA PRO A 127 -33.53 14.51 -4.91
C PRO A 127 -33.15 13.04 -5.08
N TRP A 128 -32.14 12.73 -5.90
CA TRP A 128 -31.72 11.37 -6.18
C TRP A 128 -30.46 10.93 -5.41
N ASN A 129 -29.70 11.85 -4.82
CA ASN A 129 -28.41 11.53 -4.20
C ASN A 129 -28.58 10.77 -2.89
N ALA A 130 -29.06 11.41 -1.83
CA ALA A 130 -29.25 10.74 -0.54
C ALA A 130 -30.16 9.49 -0.63
N PRO A 131 -31.27 9.49 -1.40
CA PRO A 131 -32.06 8.28 -1.61
C PRO A 131 -31.32 7.15 -2.35
N PHE A 132 -30.38 7.47 -3.24
CA PHE A 132 -29.54 6.44 -3.88
C PHE A 132 -28.71 5.71 -2.84
N TYR A 133 -27.96 6.43 -1.99
CA TYR A 133 -27.10 5.84 -0.96
C TYR A 133 -27.91 5.12 0.13
N ALA A 134 -29.08 5.65 0.50
CA ALA A 134 -29.97 5.01 1.48
C ALA A 134 -30.41 3.60 1.06
N ARG A 135 -30.61 3.34 -0.24
CA ARG A 135 -30.91 1.99 -0.75
C ARG A 135 -29.78 0.98 -0.53
N TYR A 136 -28.56 1.47 -0.34
CA TYR A 136 -27.37 0.66 -0.05
C TYR A 136 -26.97 0.73 1.44
N GLY A 137 -27.90 1.13 2.31
CA GLY A 137 -27.72 1.05 3.77
C GLY A 137 -27.00 2.24 4.39
N PHE A 138 -26.76 3.32 3.65
CA PHE A 138 -26.23 4.56 4.23
C PHE A 138 -27.34 5.35 4.94
N VAL A 139 -27.00 5.94 6.07
CA VAL A 139 -27.90 6.82 6.84
C VAL A 139 -27.28 8.19 6.99
N THR A 140 -28.10 9.24 7.02
CA THR A 140 -27.63 10.59 7.34
C THR A 140 -27.13 10.65 8.77
N VAL A 141 -26.00 11.34 8.97
CA VAL A 141 -25.33 11.49 10.27
C VAL A 141 -25.19 12.96 10.65
N ASP A 142 -24.92 13.23 11.93
CA ASP A 142 -24.62 14.59 12.37
C ASP A 142 -23.26 15.02 11.83
N LYS A 143 -23.29 15.93 10.85
CA LYS A 143 -22.08 16.50 10.25
C LYS A 143 -21.19 17.24 11.25
N ASN A 144 -21.72 17.66 12.40
CA ASN A 144 -20.93 18.31 13.45
C ASN A 144 -20.22 17.33 14.37
N ALA A 145 -20.43 16.03 14.22
CA ALA A 145 -19.72 15.05 15.03
C ALA A 145 -18.20 15.11 14.75
N PRO A 146 -17.34 14.89 15.76
CA PRO A 146 -15.88 14.99 15.61
C PRO A 146 -15.31 14.13 14.46
N ALA A 147 -15.95 13.00 14.16
CA ALA A 147 -15.56 12.10 13.08
C ALA A 147 -15.61 12.75 11.68
N PHE A 148 -16.38 13.82 11.50
CA PHE A 148 -16.51 14.53 10.21
C PHE A 148 -15.81 15.90 10.20
N ALA A 149 -15.04 16.23 11.25
CA ALA A 149 -14.37 17.52 11.36
C ALA A 149 -13.44 17.78 10.17
N TYR A 150 -12.65 16.79 9.76
CA TYR A 150 -11.75 16.89 8.61
C TYR A 150 -12.51 17.08 7.29
N ALA A 151 -13.52 16.23 7.02
CA ALA A 151 -14.33 16.34 5.80
C ALA A 151 -15.02 17.71 5.70
N ARG A 152 -15.43 18.28 6.84
CA ARG A 152 -16.00 19.62 6.92
C ARG A 152 -15.00 20.73 6.69
N GLU A 153 -13.83 20.65 7.33
CA GLU A 153 -12.74 21.60 7.11
C GLU A 153 -12.36 21.62 5.62
N ARG A 154 -12.26 20.46 4.98
CA ARG A 154 -12.03 20.36 3.53
C ARG A 154 -13.13 21.02 2.70
N ASP A 155 -14.41 20.81 3.04
CA ASP A 155 -15.52 21.49 2.34
C ASP A 155 -15.45 23.01 2.55
N GLU A 156 -15.13 23.47 3.76
CA GLU A 156 -14.99 24.89 4.11
C GLU A 156 -13.80 25.55 3.38
N GLU A 157 -12.63 24.90 3.32
CA GLU A 157 -11.44 25.35 2.60
C GLU A 157 -11.68 25.47 1.09
N ASN A 158 -12.50 24.57 0.52
CA ASN A 158 -12.94 24.63 -0.87
C ASN A 158 -14.10 25.63 -1.10
N GLY A 159 -14.56 26.31 -0.04
CA GLY A 159 -15.65 27.28 -0.08
C GLY A 159 -17.03 26.66 -0.30
N PHE A 160 -17.18 25.34 -0.14
CA PHE A 160 -18.42 24.62 -0.39
C PHE A 160 -19.50 25.03 0.62
N PRO A 161 -20.74 25.35 0.20
CA PRO A 161 -21.77 25.79 1.13
C PRO A 161 -22.22 24.67 2.06
N ASP A 162 -22.07 24.90 3.36
CA ASP A 162 -22.42 23.93 4.41
C ASP A 162 -23.88 23.45 4.32
N ASP A 163 -24.82 24.32 3.92
CA ASP A 163 -26.24 23.98 3.77
C ASP A 163 -26.54 23.04 2.59
N LEU A 164 -25.64 22.95 1.62
CA LEU A 164 -25.76 22.04 0.49
C LEU A 164 -25.14 20.66 0.79
N ARG A 165 -24.33 20.54 1.84
CA ARG A 165 -23.66 19.28 2.17
C ARG A 165 -24.45 18.47 3.20
N VAL A 166 -24.62 17.18 2.89
CA VAL A 166 -25.03 16.15 3.85
C VAL A 166 -23.98 15.04 3.88
N PHE A 167 -23.61 14.58 5.08
CA PHE A 167 -22.81 13.37 5.25
C PHE A 167 -23.70 12.18 5.53
N MET A 168 -23.27 11.02 5.04
CA MET A 168 -23.92 9.75 5.28
C MET A 168 -22.88 8.69 5.63
N SER A 169 -23.27 7.75 6.48
CA SER A 169 -22.42 6.63 6.89
C SER A 169 -23.15 5.30 6.74
N ARG A 170 -22.39 4.25 6.47
CA ARG A 170 -22.85 2.86 6.52
C ARG A 170 -21.97 2.08 7.46
N ASP A 171 -22.56 1.53 8.52
CA ASP A 171 -21.88 0.55 9.35
C ASP A 171 -21.68 -0.76 8.60
N LEU A 172 -20.49 -1.33 8.73
CA LEU A 172 -20.09 -2.58 8.13
C LEU A 172 -20.12 -3.67 9.21
N THR A 173 -20.94 -4.70 8.98
CA THR A 173 -20.88 -5.92 9.78
C THR A 173 -19.51 -6.58 9.63
N GLY A 174 -18.99 -7.17 10.70
CA GLY A 174 -17.71 -7.89 10.67
C GLY A 174 -17.69 -9.03 9.65
N LEU A 175 -16.49 -9.50 9.32
CA LEU A 175 -16.31 -10.64 8.42
C LEU A 175 -16.90 -11.92 9.03
N GLY A 176 -17.66 -12.66 8.21
CA GLY A 176 -18.01 -14.04 8.54
C GLY A 176 -16.79 -14.95 8.48
N THR A 177 -16.91 -16.18 9.00
CA THR A 177 -15.79 -17.14 9.11
C THR A 177 -15.18 -17.55 7.77
N ASP A 178 -15.95 -17.45 6.69
CA ASP A 178 -15.57 -17.94 5.36
C ASP A 178 -15.35 -16.79 4.35
N GLY A 179 -15.30 -15.55 4.85
CA GLY A 179 -15.12 -14.35 4.05
C GLY A 179 -13.67 -14.11 3.62
N TRP A 180 -13.48 -13.34 2.55
CA TRP A 180 -12.18 -12.78 2.21
C TRP A 180 -11.81 -11.66 3.17
N SER A 181 -10.60 -11.72 3.71
CA SER A 181 -9.94 -10.62 4.42
C SER A 181 -8.81 -10.03 3.56
N VAL A 182 -8.42 -8.79 3.83
CA VAL A 182 -7.43 -8.01 3.07
C VAL A 182 -6.33 -7.53 4.02
N TRP A 183 -5.09 -7.83 3.68
CA TRP A 183 -3.89 -7.56 4.49
C TRP A 183 -2.84 -6.82 3.66
N PRO A 184 -2.46 -5.59 4.04
CA PRO A 184 -1.40 -4.86 3.36
C PRO A 184 -0.04 -5.52 3.54
N ALA A 185 0.73 -5.64 2.47
CA ALA A 185 2.13 -6.09 2.47
C ALA A 185 3.04 -4.92 2.03
N PRO A 186 3.40 -4.01 2.96
CA PRO A 186 4.12 -2.78 2.63
C PRO A 186 5.55 -3.04 2.13
N ALA A 187 6.08 -2.13 1.32
CA ALA A 187 7.50 -2.09 0.98
C ALA A 187 8.36 -1.54 2.13
N LYS A 188 9.67 -1.75 2.03
CA LYS A 188 10.69 -1.13 2.88
C LYS A 188 11.80 -0.50 2.06
N LEU A 189 12.47 0.48 2.64
CA LEU A 189 13.76 1.00 2.19
C LEU A 189 14.85 0.67 3.20
N ASN A 190 16.07 0.44 2.70
CA ASN A 190 17.28 0.50 3.52
C ASN A 190 17.85 1.93 3.43
N LEU A 191 17.67 2.74 4.47
CA LEU A 191 18.13 4.15 4.46
C LEU A 191 19.66 4.28 4.40
N PHE A 192 20.36 3.23 4.83
CA PHE A 192 21.76 2.93 4.56
C PHE A 192 21.93 1.41 4.67
N LEU A 193 23.04 0.84 4.19
CA LEU A 193 23.35 -0.58 4.37
C LEU A 193 24.85 -0.80 4.40
N ARG A 194 25.36 -1.43 5.45
CA ARG A 194 26.78 -1.78 5.58
C ARG A 194 26.95 -3.26 5.84
N ILE A 195 28.08 -3.79 5.37
CA ILE A 195 28.59 -5.09 5.76
C ILE A 195 29.76 -4.87 6.72
N THR A 196 29.59 -5.28 7.98
CA THR A 196 30.59 -5.08 9.05
C THR A 196 31.53 -6.27 9.19
N GLY A 197 31.16 -7.43 8.66
CA GLY A 197 32.00 -8.62 8.66
C GLY A 197 31.36 -9.80 7.93
N GLN A 198 32.04 -10.94 7.98
CA GLN A 198 31.53 -12.22 7.52
C GLN A 198 31.63 -13.23 8.66
N ARG A 199 30.56 -13.99 8.86
CA ARG A 199 30.44 -15.05 9.87
C ARG A 199 31.13 -16.33 9.38
N GLU A 200 31.40 -17.23 10.31
CA GLU A 200 31.97 -18.55 10.02
C GLU A 200 31.06 -19.44 9.16
N ASP A 201 29.74 -19.23 9.23
CA ASP A 201 28.74 -19.93 8.42
C ASP A 201 28.58 -19.37 6.99
N GLY A 202 29.38 -18.36 6.63
CA GLY A 202 29.39 -17.72 5.32
C GLY A 202 28.42 -16.55 5.14
N TYR A 203 27.52 -16.29 6.11
CA TYR A 203 26.65 -15.12 6.09
C TYR A 203 27.41 -13.83 6.39
N HIS A 204 26.86 -12.69 5.97
CA HIS A 204 27.43 -11.38 6.20
C HIS A 204 26.76 -10.70 7.39
N GLU A 205 27.56 -10.14 8.29
CA GLU A 205 27.08 -9.25 9.35
C GLU A 205 26.74 -7.89 8.75
N LEU A 206 25.53 -7.42 8.98
CA LEU A 206 24.94 -6.24 8.38
C LEU A 206 24.62 -5.19 9.45
N GLN A 207 24.64 -3.93 9.04
CA GLN A 207 23.96 -2.84 9.75
C GLN A 207 23.14 -2.04 8.76
N THR A 208 21.87 -1.79 9.07
CA THR A 208 20.96 -1.02 8.21
C THR A 208 19.86 -0.37 9.04
N VAL A 209 19.20 0.63 8.46
CA VAL A 209 17.92 1.15 8.99
C VAL A 209 16.83 0.84 7.97
N PHE A 210 15.86 0.05 8.41
CA PHE A 210 14.65 -0.22 7.68
C PHE A 210 13.64 0.90 7.88
N ARG A 211 13.17 1.47 6.77
CA ARG A 211 12.03 2.39 6.73
C ARG A 211 10.87 1.72 6.01
N LEU A 212 9.78 1.47 6.72
CA LEU A 212 8.55 0.96 6.12
C LEU A 212 7.84 2.08 5.33
N LEU A 213 7.15 1.71 4.27
CA LEU A 213 6.38 2.61 3.41
C LEU A 213 4.88 2.36 3.54
N ASP A 214 4.04 3.37 3.29
CA ASP A 214 2.58 3.21 3.15
C ASP A 214 2.12 2.77 1.77
N TRP A 215 3.02 2.06 1.07
CA TRP A 215 2.85 1.56 -0.28
C TRP A 215 3.36 0.12 -0.35
N GLY A 216 2.63 -0.76 -1.05
CA GLY A 216 3.05 -2.14 -1.25
C GLY A 216 1.98 -3.02 -1.88
N ASP A 217 2.16 -4.32 -1.71
CA ASP A 217 1.26 -5.36 -2.20
C ASP A 217 0.01 -5.47 -1.31
N GLU A 218 -1.02 -6.17 -1.81
CA GLU A 218 -2.20 -6.53 -1.02
C GLU A 218 -2.41 -8.04 -1.05
N VAL A 219 -2.43 -8.68 0.13
CA VAL A 219 -2.70 -10.11 0.29
C VAL A 219 -4.14 -10.31 0.72
N ARG A 220 -4.87 -11.19 0.04
CA ARG A 220 -6.24 -11.57 0.44
C ARG A 220 -6.23 -13.01 0.95
N LEU A 221 -6.88 -13.22 2.09
CA LEU A 221 -6.93 -14.52 2.76
C LEU A 221 -8.37 -14.91 3.02
N ARG A 222 -8.73 -16.14 2.63
CA ARG A 222 -10.01 -16.76 2.98
C ARG A 222 -9.76 -18.10 3.69
N PRO A 223 -10.07 -18.22 4.99
CA PRO A 223 -9.91 -19.47 5.73
C PRO A 223 -10.65 -20.64 5.09
N ARG A 224 -10.12 -21.84 5.30
CA ARG A 224 -10.71 -23.13 4.90
C ARG A 224 -10.63 -24.10 6.07
N ASP A 225 -11.49 -25.12 6.05
CA ASP A 225 -11.59 -26.18 7.06
C ASP A 225 -11.15 -27.56 6.53
N ASP A 226 -10.65 -27.63 5.29
CA ASP A 226 -10.22 -28.86 4.62
C ASP A 226 -8.70 -29.11 4.71
N GLY A 227 -7.98 -28.29 5.48
CA GLY A 227 -6.52 -28.37 5.62
C GLY A 227 -5.72 -27.95 4.39
N GLN A 228 -6.36 -27.46 3.31
CA GLN A 228 -5.65 -27.14 2.08
C GLN A 228 -5.17 -25.69 2.03
N ILE A 229 -3.97 -25.48 1.50
CA ILE A 229 -3.42 -24.16 1.17
C ILE A 229 -3.45 -24.03 -0.35
N ARG A 230 -4.10 -22.98 -0.85
CA ARG A 230 -4.24 -22.74 -2.29
C ARG A 230 -3.86 -21.30 -2.62
N ARG A 231 -2.97 -21.12 -3.59
CA ARG A 231 -2.67 -19.81 -4.20
C ARG A 231 -3.53 -19.69 -5.45
N LEU A 232 -4.51 -18.79 -5.43
CA LEU A 232 -5.48 -18.63 -6.52
C LEU A 232 -4.98 -17.65 -7.60
N THR A 233 -4.13 -16.71 -7.23
CA THR A 233 -3.48 -15.78 -8.18
C THR A 233 -2.13 -16.32 -8.60
N ASP A 234 -1.84 -16.31 -9.90
CA ASP A 234 -0.49 -16.64 -10.36
C ASP A 234 0.48 -15.48 -10.10
N VAL A 235 1.70 -15.82 -9.70
CA VAL A 235 2.79 -14.86 -9.51
C VAL A 235 3.87 -15.20 -10.54
N PRO A 236 4.02 -14.40 -11.61
CA PRO A 236 4.92 -14.72 -12.71
C PRO A 236 6.34 -15.05 -12.23
N GLY A 237 6.85 -16.20 -12.67
CA GLY A 237 8.21 -16.65 -12.33
C GLY A 237 8.38 -17.23 -10.91
N VAL A 238 7.31 -17.36 -10.12
CA VAL A 238 7.35 -17.93 -8.76
C VAL A 238 6.50 -19.20 -8.68
N PRO A 239 7.12 -20.39 -8.76
CA PRO A 239 6.44 -21.66 -8.52
C PRO A 239 5.79 -21.72 -7.13
N PHE A 240 4.64 -22.40 -7.04
CA PHE A 240 3.85 -22.55 -5.81
C PHE A 240 4.69 -22.97 -4.59
N GLU A 241 5.50 -24.03 -4.72
CA GLU A 241 6.31 -24.57 -3.62
C GLU A 241 7.42 -23.62 -3.13
N SER A 242 7.85 -22.69 -3.98
CA SER A 242 8.89 -21.72 -3.66
C SER A 242 8.32 -20.37 -3.18
N ASP A 243 7.02 -20.18 -3.30
CA ASP A 243 6.36 -18.92 -2.93
C ASP A 243 6.40 -18.73 -1.42
N LEU A 244 6.91 -17.57 -0.99
CA LEU A 244 7.00 -17.24 0.43
C LEU A 244 5.62 -17.09 1.09
N LEU A 245 4.57 -16.73 0.34
CA LEU A 245 3.18 -16.73 0.82
C LEU A 245 2.73 -18.13 1.24
N VAL A 246 2.97 -19.11 0.37
CA VAL A 246 2.58 -20.51 0.57
C VAL A 246 3.40 -21.11 1.70
N ARG A 247 4.72 -20.89 1.69
CA ARG A 247 5.62 -21.38 2.73
C ARG A 247 5.32 -20.76 4.10
N ALA A 248 4.93 -19.48 4.16
CA ALA A 248 4.47 -18.83 5.38
C ALA A 248 3.20 -19.50 5.94
N ALA A 249 2.20 -19.73 5.08
CA ALA A 249 0.97 -20.40 5.47
C ALA A 249 1.24 -21.83 5.97
N GLN A 250 2.09 -22.60 5.28
CA GLN A 250 2.47 -23.96 5.68
C GLN A 250 3.22 -23.98 7.03
N LEU A 251 4.17 -23.07 7.21
CA LEU A 251 4.96 -22.97 8.43
C LEU A 251 4.09 -22.64 9.64
N LEU A 252 3.11 -21.77 9.46
CA LEU A 252 2.15 -21.44 10.51
C LEU A 252 1.10 -22.52 10.71
N GLN A 253 0.63 -23.18 9.64
CA GLN A 253 -0.32 -24.29 9.71
C GLN A 253 0.21 -25.43 10.58
N ALA A 254 1.52 -25.68 10.56
CA ALA A 254 2.17 -26.67 11.42
C ALA A 254 2.06 -26.36 12.94
N ARG A 255 1.65 -25.14 13.32
CA ARG A 255 1.35 -24.75 14.71
C ARG A 255 -0.12 -24.94 15.10
N ALA A 256 -1.00 -25.20 14.13
CA ALA A 256 -2.42 -25.41 14.40
C ALA A 256 -2.69 -26.83 14.91
N THR A 257 -3.71 -26.96 15.78
CA THR A 257 -4.15 -28.26 16.32
C THR A 257 -5.31 -28.87 15.53
N THR A 258 -5.92 -28.10 14.64
CA THR A 258 -7.04 -28.49 13.77
C THR A 258 -6.63 -28.42 12.29
N ALA A 259 -7.41 -29.07 11.42
CA ALA A 259 -7.21 -29.00 9.97
C ALA A 259 -7.61 -27.63 9.41
N VAL A 260 -6.78 -26.61 9.63
CA VAL A 260 -6.97 -25.27 9.06
C VAL A 260 -6.36 -25.19 7.68
N GLY A 261 -7.01 -24.50 6.75
CA GLY A 261 -6.51 -24.20 5.41
C GLY A 261 -6.75 -22.74 5.04
N VAL A 262 -6.34 -22.35 3.84
CA VAL A 262 -6.53 -20.99 3.32
C VAL A 262 -6.50 -20.97 1.78
N ASP A 263 -7.39 -20.16 1.19
CA ASP A 263 -7.21 -19.63 -0.16
C ASP A 263 -6.50 -18.26 -0.07
N ILE A 264 -5.45 -18.09 -0.87
CA ILE A 264 -4.58 -16.89 -0.91
C ILE A 264 -4.67 -16.27 -2.31
N GLU A 265 -4.98 -14.98 -2.36
CA GLU A 265 -4.80 -14.12 -3.54
C GLU A 265 -3.79 -13.02 -3.20
N ILE A 266 -3.09 -12.52 -4.22
CA ILE A 266 -2.19 -11.39 -4.05
C ILE A 266 -2.30 -10.42 -5.22
N ASP A 267 -2.39 -9.13 -4.90
CA ASP A 267 -2.20 -8.03 -5.84
C ASP A 267 -0.76 -7.53 -5.72
N LYS A 268 0.08 -7.94 -6.70
CA LYS A 268 1.51 -7.62 -6.73
C LYS A 268 1.76 -6.27 -7.41
N ARG A 269 2.37 -5.38 -6.66
CA ARG A 269 2.68 -3.98 -6.98
C ARG A 269 4.14 -3.65 -6.71
N ILE A 270 4.76 -4.28 -5.70
CA ILE A 270 6.19 -4.17 -5.43
C ILE A 270 6.98 -4.94 -6.51
N PRO A 271 7.93 -4.28 -7.21
CA PRO A 271 8.81 -4.95 -8.18
C PRO A 271 9.57 -6.13 -7.58
N MET A 272 9.64 -7.23 -8.35
CA MET A 272 10.38 -8.41 -7.97
C MET A 272 11.89 -8.13 -7.95
N GLY A 273 12.55 -8.48 -6.84
CA GLY A 273 14.01 -8.34 -6.72
C GLY A 273 14.52 -6.90 -6.69
N GLY A 274 13.66 -5.91 -6.44
CA GLY A 274 14.02 -4.48 -6.42
C GLY A 274 14.74 -3.99 -5.15
N GLY A 275 14.98 -4.85 -4.16
CA GLY A 275 15.53 -4.44 -2.87
C GLY A 275 14.51 -3.78 -1.94
N LEU A 276 13.21 -3.90 -2.25
CA LEU A 276 12.08 -3.31 -1.51
C LEU A 276 11.40 -4.28 -0.54
N GLY A 277 11.87 -5.53 -0.46
CA GLY A 277 11.39 -6.51 0.53
C GLY A 277 10.02 -7.14 0.24
N GLY A 278 9.47 -7.02 -0.98
CA GLY A 278 8.11 -7.46 -1.31
C GLY A 278 7.79 -8.89 -0.87
N GLY A 279 8.56 -9.89 -1.31
CA GLY A 279 8.30 -11.28 -0.92
C GLY A 279 8.40 -11.56 0.59
N SER A 280 9.24 -10.81 1.31
CA SER A 280 9.33 -10.90 2.78
C SER A 280 8.11 -10.27 3.46
N SER A 281 7.61 -9.17 2.90
CA SER A 281 6.40 -8.48 3.38
C SER A 281 5.14 -9.31 3.12
N ASP A 282 5.05 -9.93 1.95
CA ASP A 282 4.02 -10.89 1.58
C ASP A 282 3.94 -12.03 2.61
N ALA A 283 5.08 -12.64 2.91
CA ALA A 283 5.19 -13.71 3.91
C ALA A 283 4.77 -13.24 5.32
N ALA A 284 5.26 -12.07 5.75
CA ALA A 284 4.89 -11.50 7.05
C ALA A 284 3.39 -11.22 7.15
N SER A 285 2.78 -10.72 6.09
CA SER A 285 1.34 -10.43 6.02
C SER A 285 0.51 -11.71 6.12
N VAL A 286 0.95 -12.79 5.49
CA VAL A 286 0.35 -14.12 5.65
C VAL A 286 0.50 -14.62 7.09
N LEU A 287 1.70 -14.54 7.69
CA LEU A 287 1.94 -14.98 9.07
C LEU A 287 1.03 -14.22 10.06
N VAL A 288 1.00 -12.89 9.97
CA VAL A 288 0.21 -12.04 10.87
C VAL A 288 -1.28 -12.25 10.64
N GLY A 289 -1.73 -12.22 9.39
CA GLY A 289 -3.14 -12.38 9.03
C GLY A 289 -3.69 -13.75 9.43
N LEU A 290 -2.97 -14.83 9.13
CA LEU A 290 -3.41 -16.18 9.49
C LEU A 290 -3.29 -16.47 10.98
N ASN A 291 -2.32 -15.90 11.71
CA ASN A 291 -2.27 -16.04 13.16
C ASN A 291 -3.54 -15.48 13.81
N HIS A 292 -4.03 -14.35 13.27
CA HIS A 292 -5.31 -13.76 13.68
C HIS A 292 -6.51 -14.62 13.24
N LEU A 293 -6.60 -14.96 11.96
CA LEU A 293 -7.76 -15.67 11.39
C LEU A 293 -7.92 -17.10 11.92
N TRP A 294 -6.82 -17.81 12.17
CA TRP A 294 -6.82 -19.14 12.78
C TRP A 294 -6.79 -19.12 14.31
N ASN A 295 -6.79 -17.93 14.92
CA ASN A 295 -6.78 -17.72 16.37
C ASN A 295 -5.69 -18.53 17.10
N LEU A 296 -4.47 -18.52 16.55
CA LEU A 296 -3.35 -19.30 17.11
C LEU A 296 -2.71 -18.63 18.33
N GLY A 297 -2.91 -17.32 18.49
CA GLY A 297 -2.47 -16.57 19.67
C GLY A 297 -0.96 -16.44 19.81
N LEU A 298 -0.20 -16.64 18.73
CA LEU A 298 1.26 -16.49 18.76
C LEU A 298 1.64 -15.02 18.97
N GLY A 299 2.66 -14.81 19.80
CA GLY A 299 3.25 -13.49 20.04
C GLY A 299 4.09 -12.99 18.86
N GLU A 300 4.46 -11.71 18.91
CA GLU A 300 5.29 -11.08 17.87
C GLU A 300 6.65 -11.77 17.71
N ASP A 301 7.31 -12.12 18.82
CA ASP A 301 8.61 -12.79 18.80
C ASP A 301 8.53 -14.17 18.14
N GLU A 302 7.50 -14.95 18.46
CA GLU A 302 7.29 -16.27 17.86
C GLU A 302 7.03 -16.18 16.36
N LEU A 303 6.24 -15.20 15.92
CA LEU A 303 6.01 -14.95 14.48
C LEU A 303 7.28 -14.46 13.79
N ALA A 304 8.10 -13.63 14.45
CA ALA A 304 9.37 -13.16 13.90
C ALA A 304 10.37 -14.33 13.76
N ASP A 305 10.40 -15.26 14.71
CA ASP A 305 11.22 -16.47 14.66
C ASP A 305 10.80 -17.42 13.54
N LEU A 306 9.49 -17.56 13.30
CA LEU A 306 8.97 -18.25 12.12
C LEU A 306 9.39 -17.53 10.82
N GLY A 307 9.18 -16.21 10.77
CA GLY A 307 9.52 -15.37 9.62
C GLY A 307 10.99 -15.44 9.24
N ARG A 308 11.90 -15.50 10.22
CA ARG A 308 13.35 -15.62 9.99
C ARG A 308 13.73 -16.86 9.17
N GLN A 309 12.95 -17.94 9.23
CA GLN A 309 13.17 -19.15 8.43
C GLN A 309 12.83 -18.97 6.95
N LEU A 310 12.04 -17.94 6.62
CA LEU A 310 11.60 -17.62 5.27
C LEU A 310 12.50 -16.57 4.61
N GLY A 311 12.97 -15.59 5.39
CA GLY A 311 13.91 -14.56 4.93
C GLY A 311 14.33 -13.57 6.01
N ALA A 312 15.50 -12.95 5.84
CA ALA A 312 16.09 -12.04 6.81
C ALA A 312 15.26 -10.76 7.04
N ASP A 313 14.54 -10.28 6.03
CA ASP A 313 13.69 -9.08 6.12
C ASP A 313 12.28 -9.38 6.68
N VAL A 314 11.86 -10.65 6.83
CA VAL A 314 10.49 -10.98 7.30
C VAL A 314 10.23 -10.48 8.73
N PRO A 315 11.17 -10.59 9.69
CA PRO A 315 10.98 -10.08 11.05
C PRO A 315 10.59 -8.59 11.12
N VAL A 316 11.19 -7.70 10.31
CA VAL A 316 10.86 -6.27 10.40
C VAL A 316 9.41 -5.98 9.99
N PHE A 317 8.88 -6.73 9.02
CA PHE A 317 7.47 -6.63 8.63
C PHE A 317 6.53 -7.25 9.66
N VAL A 318 6.91 -8.38 10.27
CA VAL A 318 6.15 -9.00 11.39
C VAL A 318 6.08 -8.05 12.58
N ARG A 319 7.19 -7.41 12.96
CA ARG A 319 7.22 -6.42 14.07
C ARG A 319 6.56 -5.09 13.72
N GLY A 320 6.46 -4.77 12.42
CA GLY A 320 5.66 -3.66 11.92
C GLY A 320 6.16 -2.26 12.26
N ARG A 321 7.43 -2.11 12.65
CA ARG A 321 8.03 -0.81 13.01
C ARG A 321 9.31 -0.58 12.23
N SER A 322 9.57 0.69 11.87
CA SER A 322 10.88 1.09 11.34
C SER A 322 11.97 0.81 12.39
N ALA A 323 13.10 0.23 11.98
CA ALA A 323 14.07 -0.33 12.91
C ALA A 323 15.52 -0.18 12.42
N TRP A 324 16.42 0.05 13.36
CA TRP A 324 17.83 -0.30 13.20
C TRP A 324 17.96 -1.81 13.24
N ALA A 325 18.71 -2.38 12.29
CA ALA A 325 18.89 -3.82 12.16
C ALA A 325 20.37 -4.18 12.13
N GLU A 326 20.71 -5.23 12.88
CA GLU A 326 22.03 -5.86 12.96
C GLU A 326 21.93 -7.38 12.72
N GLY A 327 23.04 -8.11 12.87
CA GLY A 327 23.09 -9.53 12.56
C GLY A 327 23.10 -9.75 11.05
N ILE A 328 22.30 -10.68 10.56
CA ILE A 328 21.97 -10.79 9.14
C ILE A 328 20.75 -9.92 8.74
N GLY A 329 20.27 -9.06 9.65
CA GLY A 329 19.08 -8.21 9.50
C GLY A 329 17.94 -8.55 10.47
N GLU A 330 18.11 -9.55 11.33
CA GLU A 330 17.12 -10.08 12.25
C GLU A 330 17.14 -9.43 13.65
N VAL A 331 18.26 -8.82 14.04
CA VAL A 331 18.39 -8.16 15.35
C VAL A 331 17.88 -6.73 15.23
N LEU A 332 16.63 -6.52 15.67
CA LEU A 332 15.90 -5.27 15.44
C LEU A 332 15.80 -4.41 16.71
N SER A 333 16.14 -3.14 16.57
CA SER A 333 15.90 -2.10 17.58
C SER A 333 15.07 -0.98 16.96
N GLU A 334 13.90 -0.68 17.55
CA GLU A 334 13.03 0.39 17.03
C GLU A 334 13.78 1.73 17.00
N ILE A 335 13.61 2.48 15.90
CA ILE A 335 14.20 3.81 15.74
C ILE A 335 13.13 4.79 15.25
N ARG A 336 13.05 5.95 15.91
CA ARG A 336 12.17 7.04 15.47
C ARG A 336 12.83 7.81 14.32
N LEU A 337 12.12 7.89 13.20
CA LEU A 337 12.56 8.58 12.00
C LEU A 337 11.63 9.77 11.72
N PRO A 338 12.15 10.89 11.18
CA PRO A 338 11.31 12.01 10.80
C PRO A 338 10.32 11.60 9.71
N GLU A 339 9.17 12.28 9.67
CA GLU A 339 8.24 12.16 8.56
C GLU A 339 8.89 12.65 7.27
N ARG A 340 8.81 11.78 6.27
CA ARG A 340 9.50 11.92 4.99
C ARG A 340 8.68 11.25 3.89
N TRP A 341 8.83 11.79 2.71
CA TRP A 341 8.32 11.22 1.48
C TRP A 341 9.47 10.70 0.65
N TYR A 342 9.20 9.68 -0.16
CA TYR A 342 10.20 9.01 -0.97
C TYR A 342 9.72 8.91 -2.40
N VAL A 343 10.59 9.26 -3.33
CA VAL A 343 10.47 8.89 -4.74
C VAL A 343 11.23 7.59 -4.91
N VAL A 344 10.51 6.49 -5.14
CA VAL A 344 11.10 5.16 -5.38
C VAL A 344 11.06 4.89 -6.87
N VAL A 345 12.21 4.58 -7.46
CA VAL A 345 12.35 4.36 -8.90
C VAL A 345 12.66 2.90 -9.16
N ASP A 346 11.76 2.24 -9.88
CA ASP A 346 12.00 0.95 -10.49
C ASP A 346 12.74 1.12 -11.83
N THR A 347 13.89 0.48 -11.92
CA THR A 347 14.78 0.54 -13.07
C THR A 347 14.41 -0.49 -14.14
N HIS A 348 13.50 -1.43 -13.82
CA HIS A 348 13.18 -2.61 -14.62
C HIS A 348 14.41 -3.48 -14.93
N GLU A 349 15.43 -3.41 -14.08
CA GLU A 349 16.67 -4.20 -14.20
C GLU A 349 16.76 -5.19 -13.02
N HIS A 350 16.82 -6.48 -13.33
CA HIS A 350 16.96 -7.52 -12.31
C HIS A 350 18.40 -7.57 -11.78
N VAL A 351 18.57 -7.40 -10.47
CA VAL A 351 19.87 -7.40 -9.79
C VAL A 351 19.94 -8.59 -8.83
N PRO A 352 20.62 -9.71 -9.18
CA PRO A 352 20.67 -10.90 -8.35
C PRO A 352 21.51 -10.68 -7.07
N THR A 353 20.86 -10.67 -5.90
CA THR A 353 21.52 -10.46 -4.60
C THR A 353 22.69 -11.42 -4.35
N ALA A 354 22.53 -12.71 -4.68
CA ALA A 354 23.58 -13.71 -4.48
C ALA A 354 24.85 -13.40 -5.30
N ALA A 355 24.70 -12.91 -6.53
CA ALA A 355 25.84 -12.55 -7.39
C ALA A 355 26.60 -11.33 -6.86
N LEU A 356 25.91 -10.40 -6.20
CA LEU A 356 26.53 -9.24 -5.55
C LEU A 356 27.33 -9.66 -4.31
N PHE A 357 26.75 -10.51 -3.44
CA PHE A 357 27.49 -11.05 -2.29
C PHE A 357 28.73 -11.85 -2.70
N ALA A 358 28.76 -12.43 -3.90
CA ALA A 358 29.92 -13.13 -4.46
C ALA A 358 30.95 -12.21 -5.15
N ALA A 359 30.65 -10.92 -5.34
CA ALA A 359 31.53 -9.99 -6.08
C ALA A 359 32.83 -9.69 -5.31
N SER A 360 33.99 -9.84 -5.94
CA SER A 360 35.28 -9.66 -5.27
C SER A 360 35.51 -8.21 -4.83
N GLU A 361 34.97 -7.24 -5.57
CA GLU A 361 35.04 -5.81 -5.27
C GLU A 361 34.09 -5.33 -4.16
N LEU A 362 33.21 -6.19 -3.63
CA LEU A 362 32.29 -5.83 -2.56
C LEU A 362 33.05 -5.58 -1.25
N THR A 363 32.83 -4.41 -0.65
CA THR A 363 33.38 -4.08 0.68
C THR A 363 32.66 -4.90 1.76
N ARG A 364 33.39 -5.73 2.50
CA ARG A 364 32.82 -6.63 3.53
C ARG A 364 33.25 -6.35 4.96
N GLN A 365 34.05 -5.31 5.17
CA GLN A 365 34.63 -4.95 6.46
C GLN A 365 34.52 -3.43 6.66
N ALA A 366 33.31 -2.91 6.58
CA ALA A 366 33.06 -1.52 6.95
C ALA A 366 33.16 -1.36 8.48
N PRO A 367 33.69 -0.25 8.99
CA PRO A 367 33.64 0.02 10.43
C PRO A 367 32.17 0.08 10.88
N PRO A 368 31.82 -0.46 12.06
CA PRO A 368 30.47 -0.37 12.58
C PRO A 368 29.98 1.08 12.66
N ALA A 369 28.75 1.32 12.24
CA ALA A 369 28.05 2.58 12.43
C ALA A 369 27.33 2.59 13.79
N THR A 370 27.03 3.79 14.28
CA THR A 370 26.17 3.98 15.45
C THR A 370 24.86 4.62 15.03
N ILE A 371 23.82 4.48 15.85
CA ILE A 371 22.55 5.20 15.64
C ILE A 371 22.81 6.71 15.56
N SER A 372 23.73 7.25 16.36
CA SER A 372 24.09 8.67 16.34
C SER A 372 24.74 9.10 15.01
N SER A 373 25.63 8.29 14.43
CA SER A 373 26.28 8.62 13.14
C SER A 373 25.30 8.51 11.97
N PHE A 374 24.30 7.64 12.06
CA PHE A 374 23.19 7.62 11.11
C PHE A 374 22.30 8.86 11.23
N ILE A 375 21.85 9.22 12.44
CA ILE A 375 20.96 10.38 12.67
C ILE A 375 21.63 11.70 12.25
N SER A 376 22.95 11.82 12.46
CA SER A 376 23.71 13.00 12.01
C SER A 376 23.88 13.09 10.49
N GLY A 377 23.57 12.02 9.76
CA GLY A 377 23.78 11.91 8.31
C GLY A 377 25.22 11.54 7.92
N GLU A 378 26.10 11.26 8.88
CA GLU A 378 27.49 10.81 8.61
C GLU A 378 27.52 9.43 7.94
N THR A 379 26.54 8.57 8.24
CA THR A 379 26.40 7.25 7.64
C THR A 379 25.10 7.16 6.84
N ALA A 380 25.19 7.23 5.51
CA ALA A 380 24.03 7.12 4.61
C ALA A 380 24.26 6.18 3.41
N ASP A 381 25.45 5.60 3.28
CA ASP A 381 25.84 4.83 2.10
C ASP A 381 25.29 3.39 2.11
N ASN A 382 25.15 2.83 0.92
CA ASN A 382 24.85 1.42 0.70
C ASN A 382 26.08 0.71 0.12
N THR A 383 26.59 -0.30 0.83
CA THR A 383 27.77 -1.09 0.44
C THR A 383 27.65 -1.71 -0.95
N PHE A 384 26.45 -2.03 -1.43
CA PHE A 384 26.25 -2.57 -2.77
C PHE A 384 26.32 -1.52 -3.88
N GLU A 385 26.10 -0.25 -3.58
CA GLU A 385 25.94 0.79 -4.60
C GLU A 385 27.12 0.88 -5.58
N PRO A 386 28.40 0.92 -5.15
CA PRO A 386 29.52 0.99 -6.10
C PRO A 386 29.57 -0.18 -7.08
N VAL A 387 29.31 -1.40 -6.59
CA VAL A 387 29.32 -2.63 -7.39
C VAL A 387 28.14 -2.64 -8.35
N VAL A 388 26.95 -2.28 -7.86
CA VAL A 388 25.74 -2.23 -8.67
C VAL A 388 25.87 -1.18 -9.77
N ARG A 389 26.37 0.02 -9.47
CA ARG A 389 26.61 1.06 -10.48
C ARG A 389 27.57 0.62 -11.58
N ALA A 390 28.59 -0.14 -11.24
CA ALA A 390 29.57 -0.64 -12.21
C ALA A 390 28.99 -1.73 -13.12
N ARG A 391 28.11 -2.59 -12.59
CA ARG A 391 27.60 -3.78 -13.29
C ARG A 391 26.23 -3.60 -13.94
N HIS A 392 25.43 -2.63 -13.49
CA HIS A 392 24.02 -2.44 -13.86
C HIS A 392 23.76 -1.01 -14.36
N PRO A 393 23.92 -0.77 -15.69
CA PRO A 393 23.86 0.57 -16.26
C PRO A 393 22.52 1.29 -16.08
N ARG A 394 21.37 0.58 -16.03
CA ARG A 394 20.07 1.24 -15.84
C ARG A 394 19.93 1.74 -14.41
N VAL A 395 20.44 0.97 -13.44
CA VAL A 395 20.52 1.42 -12.03
C VAL A 395 21.44 2.65 -11.89
N ALA A 396 22.60 2.63 -12.54
CA ALA A 396 23.49 3.79 -12.56
C ALA A 396 22.83 5.02 -13.19
N ALA A 397 22.08 4.85 -14.29
CA ALA A 397 21.34 5.92 -14.94
C ALA A 397 20.24 6.51 -14.04
N ALA A 398 19.48 5.67 -13.33
CA ALA A 398 18.44 6.13 -12.39
C ALA A 398 19.03 6.87 -11.18
N LEU A 399 20.14 6.39 -10.61
CA LEU A 399 20.88 7.12 -9.57
C LEU A 399 21.35 8.48 -10.09
N ASN A 400 21.95 8.51 -11.29
CA ASN A 400 22.43 9.76 -11.87
C ASN A 400 21.31 10.77 -12.10
N TRP A 401 20.15 10.33 -12.58
CA TRP A 401 18.96 11.16 -12.76
C TRP A 401 18.43 11.69 -11.42
N LEU A 402 18.26 10.85 -10.40
CA LEU A 402 17.78 11.29 -9.09
C LEU A 402 18.72 12.29 -8.39
N ARG A 403 20.03 12.22 -8.66
CA ARG A 403 21.02 13.15 -8.09
C ARG A 403 20.77 14.61 -8.45
N ASP A 404 20.11 14.87 -9.57
CA ASP A 404 19.76 16.23 -9.98
C ASP A 404 18.70 16.86 -9.03
N PHE A 405 18.03 16.04 -8.22
CA PHE A 405 16.98 16.46 -7.28
C PHE A 405 17.38 16.36 -5.81
N GLY A 406 18.44 15.62 -5.47
CA GLY A 406 18.97 15.46 -4.12
C GLY A 406 19.84 14.20 -3.94
N GLN A 407 20.05 13.74 -2.70
CA GLN A 407 20.87 12.56 -2.43
C GLN A 407 20.12 11.26 -2.79
N ALA A 408 20.42 10.73 -3.98
CA ALA A 408 19.93 9.44 -4.44
C ALA A 408 20.64 8.28 -3.72
N ARG A 409 19.90 7.23 -3.38
CA ARG A 409 20.42 6.04 -2.67
C ARG A 409 19.86 4.76 -3.27
N LEU A 410 20.63 3.68 -3.18
CA LEU A 410 20.18 2.32 -3.49
C LEU A 410 19.43 1.70 -2.29
N SER A 411 18.30 1.01 -2.52
CA SER A 411 17.65 0.20 -1.48
C SER A 411 18.08 -1.27 -1.56
N GLY A 412 18.36 -1.89 -0.41
CA GLY A 412 18.81 -3.28 -0.33
C GLY A 412 20.01 -3.53 -1.24
N SER A 413 19.92 -4.57 -2.08
CA SER A 413 20.92 -4.86 -3.11
C SER A 413 20.59 -4.26 -4.49
N GLY A 414 19.59 -3.37 -4.58
CA GLY A 414 18.98 -2.95 -5.85
C GLY A 414 17.93 -3.93 -6.36
N GLY A 415 17.31 -3.73 -7.52
CA GLY A 415 17.57 -2.69 -8.52
C GLY A 415 16.84 -1.35 -8.35
N CYS A 416 16.00 -1.17 -7.31
CA CYS A 416 15.33 0.10 -7.07
C CYS A 416 16.24 1.11 -6.37
N VAL A 417 16.06 2.37 -6.71
CA VAL A 417 16.77 3.51 -6.12
C VAL A 417 15.74 4.49 -5.58
N PHE A 418 16.14 5.34 -4.63
CA PHE A 418 15.20 6.28 -4.03
C PHE A 418 15.82 7.64 -3.72
N LEU A 419 14.94 8.63 -3.62
CA LEU A 419 15.23 9.98 -3.16
C LEU A 419 14.29 10.30 -1.98
N GLU A 420 14.85 10.83 -0.90
CA GLU A 420 14.10 11.32 0.26
C GLU A 420 13.75 12.81 0.09
N THR A 421 12.51 13.19 0.37
CA THR A 421 12.02 14.57 0.35
C THR A 421 11.30 14.91 1.65
N LYS A 422 11.21 16.22 1.96
CA LYS A 422 10.54 16.72 3.17
C LYS A 422 9.02 16.81 3.01
N SER A 423 8.52 16.96 1.79
CA SER A 423 7.10 17.13 1.50
C SER A 423 6.67 16.20 0.36
N GLN A 424 5.38 15.87 0.39
CA GLN A 424 4.70 15.08 -0.61
C GLN A 424 4.77 15.76 -2.00
N GLU A 425 4.37 17.02 -2.07
CA GLU A 425 4.40 17.87 -3.28
C GLU A 425 5.78 17.83 -3.98
N ARG A 426 6.87 17.86 -3.21
CA ARG A 426 8.21 17.79 -3.77
C ARG A 426 8.51 16.42 -4.36
N ALA A 427 8.11 15.33 -3.70
CA ALA A 427 8.28 13.98 -4.22
C ALA A 427 7.49 13.80 -5.53
N GLU A 428 6.25 14.28 -5.56
CA GLU A 428 5.38 14.25 -6.74
C GLU A 428 5.99 15.02 -7.91
N THR A 429 6.47 16.24 -7.67
CA THR A 429 7.12 17.07 -8.69
C THR A 429 8.32 16.35 -9.33
N VAL A 430 9.08 15.57 -8.55
CA VAL A 430 10.20 14.78 -9.06
C VAL A 430 9.70 13.55 -9.82
N ALA A 431 8.72 12.81 -9.26
CA ALA A 431 8.17 11.61 -9.88
C ALA A 431 7.52 11.91 -11.25
N ALA A 432 6.83 13.05 -11.39
CA ALA A 432 6.25 13.50 -12.66
C ALA A 432 7.29 13.76 -13.76
N GLN A 433 8.56 13.99 -13.39
CA GLN A 433 9.68 14.16 -14.32
C GLN A 433 10.44 12.85 -14.60
N CYS A 434 9.95 11.72 -14.10
CA CYS A 434 10.61 10.43 -14.27
C CYS A 434 10.69 10.04 -15.77
N PRO A 435 11.90 9.69 -16.28
CA PRO A 435 12.04 9.18 -17.63
C PRO A 435 11.17 7.95 -17.87
N SER A 436 10.53 7.86 -19.03
CA SER A 436 9.63 6.75 -19.38
C SER A 436 10.29 5.37 -19.43
N THR A 437 11.62 5.31 -19.39
CA THR A 437 12.39 4.07 -19.26
C THR A 437 12.33 3.47 -17.85
N PHE A 438 11.89 4.25 -16.86
CA PHE A 438 11.74 3.86 -15.47
C PHE A 438 10.29 4.01 -15.04
N THR A 439 9.99 3.56 -13.82
CA THR A 439 8.72 3.85 -13.16
C THR A 439 9.01 4.45 -11.79
N ALA A 440 8.41 5.59 -11.48
CA ALA A 440 8.53 6.23 -10.18
C ALA A 440 7.23 6.06 -9.38
N TYR A 441 7.38 5.74 -8.11
CA TYR A 441 6.30 5.70 -7.12
C TYR A 441 6.60 6.72 -6.03
N VAL A 442 5.56 7.37 -5.52
CA VAL A 442 5.66 8.24 -4.35
C VAL A 442 5.05 7.52 -3.16
N ALA A 443 5.81 7.44 -2.06
CA ALA A 443 5.35 6.80 -0.84
C ALA A 443 5.81 7.58 0.39
N ARG A 444 5.00 7.59 1.44
CA ARG A 444 5.38 8.14 2.73
C ARG A 444 6.09 7.07 3.54
N GLY A 445 7.13 7.47 4.24
CA GLY A 445 7.72 6.63 5.26
C GLY A 445 6.85 6.60 6.51
N VAL A 446 6.56 5.41 7.02
CA VAL A 446 5.70 5.23 8.19
C VAL A 446 6.44 4.64 9.39
N MET A 447 6.00 5.05 10.57
CA MET A 447 6.50 4.49 11.84
C MET A 447 5.84 3.15 12.14
N VAL A 448 4.53 3.07 11.96
CA VAL A 448 3.72 1.85 12.13
C VAL A 448 3.32 1.34 10.76
N SER A 449 3.56 0.04 10.54
CA SER A 449 3.25 -0.67 9.31
C SER A 449 1.75 -0.60 8.97
N PRO A 450 1.38 -0.42 7.68
CA PRO A 450 0.00 -0.59 7.23
C PRO A 450 -0.59 -1.96 7.59
N LEU A 451 0.24 -3.02 7.67
CA LEU A 451 -0.17 -4.34 8.14
C LEU A 451 -0.66 -4.32 9.59
N HIS A 452 0.05 -3.61 10.47
CA HIS A 452 -0.30 -3.51 11.88
C HIS A 452 -1.53 -2.63 12.10
N ARG A 453 -1.68 -1.55 11.31
CA ARG A 453 -2.92 -0.76 11.29
C ARG A 453 -4.11 -1.62 10.87
N ALA A 454 -3.95 -2.47 9.84
CA ALA A 454 -4.99 -3.42 9.43
C ALA A 454 -5.30 -4.46 10.53
N LEU A 455 -4.27 -5.01 11.17
CA LEU A 455 -4.45 -5.93 12.30
C LEU A 455 -5.25 -5.29 13.44
N ALA A 456 -4.94 -4.05 13.82
CA ALA A 456 -5.67 -3.30 14.83
C ALA A 456 -7.15 -3.12 14.44
N ARG A 457 -7.44 -2.77 13.18
CA ARG A 457 -8.81 -2.71 12.65
C ARG A 457 -9.54 -4.05 12.78
N HIS A 458 -8.90 -5.14 12.35
CA HIS A 458 -9.46 -6.49 12.46
C HIS A 458 -9.74 -6.92 13.90
N ARG A 459 -8.91 -6.49 14.87
CA ARG A 459 -9.13 -6.72 16.31
C ARG A 459 -10.17 -5.80 16.93
N GLY A 460 -10.53 -4.70 16.27
CA GLY A 460 -11.37 -3.66 16.87
C GLY A 460 -10.66 -2.72 17.81
N GLU A 461 -9.34 -2.58 17.65
CA GLU A 461 -8.47 -1.73 18.45
C GLU A 461 -8.21 -0.37 17.75
N ALA A 462 -8.73 -0.17 16.53
CA ALA A 462 -8.62 1.11 15.82
C ALA A 462 -9.55 2.17 16.44
N GLY A 463 -9.00 3.34 16.78
CA GLY A 463 -9.75 4.47 17.34
C GLY A 463 -9.93 4.51 18.87
N THR A 464 -9.19 3.74 19.66
CA THR A 464 -9.13 3.88 21.14
C THR A 464 -8.13 4.91 21.62
#